data_AF-A0A2G6DAE1-F1
#
_entry.id   AF-A0A2G6DAE1-F1
#
_cell.length_a   1.000
_cell.length_b   1.000
_cell.length_c   1.000
_cell.angle_alpha   90.00
_cell.angle_beta   90.00
_cell.angle_gamma   90.00
#
_symmetry.space_group_name_H-M   'P 1'
#
loop_
_entity.id
_entity.type
_entity.pdbx_description
1 polymer ?
#
loop_
_entity_poly.entity_id
_entity_poly.type
_entity_poly.pdbx_seq_one_letter_code
_entity_poly.pdbx_strand_id
1 'polypeptide(L)'
;MDPQQSIEAGNWLALAAYMGFSFFVGFTVGFAVRTFLKILFFVVGILLLVLFVLQYNGMIDVNWGGFEGRYNALIAWISPHLGGLKHFITANLSSAAMAGLGLILGLRHK
;
A
#
# COMPACT_ATOMS: atom_id res chain seq x y z
N MET A 1 -14.15 1.62 -19.69
CA MET A 1 -13.95 2.06 -21.07
C MET A 1 -12.69 1.39 -21.57
N ASP A 2 -12.82 0.48 -22.52
CA ASP A 2 -11.64 -0.15 -23.09
C ASP A 2 -10.81 0.92 -23.81
N PRO A 3 -9.50 1.02 -23.53
CA PRO A 3 -8.64 2.04 -24.14
C PRO A 3 -8.67 1.95 -25.67
N GLN A 4 -8.83 0.74 -26.22
CA GLN A 4 -9.02 0.52 -27.66
C GLN A 4 -10.24 1.24 -28.22
N GLN A 5 -11.38 1.25 -27.52
CA GLN A 5 -12.58 1.94 -28.02
C GLN A 5 -12.44 3.46 -28.04
N SER A 6 -11.72 4.05 -27.07
CA SER A 6 -11.47 5.50 -27.09
C SER A 6 -10.44 5.93 -28.15
N ILE A 7 -9.51 5.03 -28.50
CA ILE A 7 -8.55 5.24 -29.58
C ILE A 7 -9.25 5.13 -30.94
N GLU A 8 -10.12 4.14 -31.11
CA GLU A 8 -10.95 3.95 -32.31
C GLU A 8 -11.94 5.11 -32.54
N ALA A 9 -12.49 5.68 -31.46
CA ALA A 9 -13.38 6.84 -31.52
C ALA A 9 -12.64 8.19 -31.66
N GLY A 10 -11.30 8.22 -31.72
CA GLY A 10 -10.50 9.45 -31.78
C GLY A 10 -10.62 10.34 -30.54
N ASN A 11 -11.14 9.83 -29.42
CA ASN A 11 -11.46 10.59 -28.22
C ASN A 11 -10.30 10.57 -27.21
N TRP A 12 -9.19 11.19 -27.60
CA TRP A 12 -7.95 11.25 -26.83
C TRP A 12 -8.09 11.95 -25.47
N LEU A 13 -9.02 12.90 -25.37
CA LEU A 13 -9.34 13.60 -24.13
C LEU A 13 -9.92 12.65 -23.07
N ALA A 14 -10.84 11.76 -23.48
CA ALA A 14 -11.40 10.77 -22.57
C ALA A 14 -10.35 9.76 -22.11
N LEU A 15 -9.48 9.30 -23.01
CA LEU A 15 -8.37 8.39 -22.66
C LEU A 15 -7.39 9.05 -21.68
N ALA A 16 -6.99 10.29 -21.95
CA ALA A 16 -6.10 11.05 -21.07
C ALA A 16 -6.72 11.31 -19.68
N ALA A 17 -8.01 11.64 -19.63
CA ALA A 17 -8.73 11.83 -18.37
C ALA A 17 -8.81 10.52 -17.56
N TYR A 18 -9.10 9.38 -18.20
CA TYR A 18 -9.16 8.07 -17.53
C TYR A 18 -7.81 7.63 -16.97
N MET A 19 -6.74 7.78 -17.75
CA MET A 19 -5.38 7.45 -17.30
C MET A 19 -4.89 8.41 -16.22
N GLY A 20 -5.13 9.71 -16.40
CA GLY A 20 -4.75 10.76 -15.44
C GLY A 20 -5.49 10.63 -14.11
N PHE A 21 -6.78 10.30 -14.12
CA PHE A 21 -7.53 10.01 -12.90
C PHE A 21 -6.98 8.79 -12.17
N SER A 22 -6.70 7.71 -12.89
CA SER A 22 -6.12 6.48 -12.32
C SER A 22 -4.74 6.75 -11.69
N PHE A 23 -3.90 7.54 -12.36
CA PHE A 23 -2.62 8.02 -11.83
C PHE A 23 -2.79 8.86 -10.56
N PHE A 24 -3.71 9.83 -10.56
CA PHE A 24 -3.94 10.72 -9.43
C PHE A 24 -4.45 9.98 -8.20
N VAL A 25 -5.39 9.05 -8.37
CA VAL A 25 -5.88 8.19 -7.28
C VAL A 25 -4.73 7.33 -6.74
N GLY A 26 -3.96 6.69 -7.63
CA GLY A 26 -2.78 5.93 -7.23
C GLY A 26 -1.79 6.77 -6.42
N PHE A 27 -1.47 7.97 -6.90
CA PHE A 27 -0.57 8.92 -6.24
C PHE A 27 -1.05 9.33 -4.85
N THR A 28 -2.33 9.69 -4.73
CA THR A 28 -2.92 10.11 -3.46
C THR A 28 -2.89 8.98 -2.43
N VAL A 29 -3.24 7.76 -2.85
CA VAL A 29 -3.17 6.57 -1.99
C VAL A 29 -1.72 6.29 -1.58
N GLY A 30 -0.77 6.33 -2.51
CA GLY A 30 0.65 6.15 -2.21
C GLY A 30 1.17 7.17 -1.20
N PHE A 31 0.80 8.44 -1.35
CA PHE A 31 1.19 9.50 -0.42
C PHE A 31 0.60 9.31 0.98
N ALA A 32 -0.68 8.94 1.08
CA ALA A 32 -1.34 8.65 2.35
C ALA A 32 -0.70 7.45 3.07
N VAL A 33 -0.44 6.36 2.33
CA VAL A 33 0.20 5.15 2.86
C VAL A 33 1.61 5.46 3.37
N ARG A 34 2.41 6.27 2.66
CA ARG A 34 3.74 6.70 3.13
C ARG A 34 3.67 7.35 4.50
N THR A 35 2.75 8.30 4.68
CA THR A 35 2.59 9.05 5.93
C THR A 35 2.18 8.13 7.07
N PHE A 36 1.20 7.26 6.81
CA PHE A 36 0.76 6.25 7.77
C PHE A 36 1.91 5.29 8.16
N LEU A 37 2.65 4.76 7.19
CA LEU A 37 3.77 3.86 7.44
C LEU A 37 4.89 4.54 8.23
N LYS A 38 5.24 5.79 7.93
CA LYS A 38 6.26 6.53 8.70
C LYS A 38 5.89 6.62 10.18
N ILE A 39 4.65 7.00 10.48
CA ILE A 39 4.17 7.11 11.87
C ILE A 39 4.12 5.72 12.51
N LEU A 40 3.59 4.72 11.81
CA LEU A 40 3.50 3.34 12.29
C LEU A 40 4.88 2.78 12.63
N PHE A 41 5.85 2.88 11.72
CA PHE A 41 7.22 2.41 11.96
C PHE A 41 7.89 3.16 13.10
N PHE A 42 7.66 4.46 13.23
CA PHE A 42 8.22 5.24 14.32
C PHE A 42 7.64 4.79 15.68
N VAL A 43 6.32 4.68 15.77
CA VAL A 43 5.63 4.25 17.00
C VAL A 43 5.99 2.81 17.37
N VAL A 44 5.90 1.88 16.42
CA VAL A 44 6.21 0.46 16.64
C VAL A 44 7.70 0.29 16.95
N GLY A 45 8.59 1.00 16.25
CA GLY A 45 10.02 0.95 16.50
C GLY A 45 10.39 1.44 17.90
N ILE A 46 9.83 2.57 18.33
CA ILE A 46 10.01 3.07 19.70
C ILE A 46 9.45 2.09 20.72
N LEU A 47 8.25 1.56 20.49
CA LEU A 47 7.64 0.58 21.39
C LEU A 47 8.54 -0.65 21.55
N LEU A 48 9.05 -1.21 20.46
CA LEU A 48 9.96 -2.35 20.49
C LEU A 48 11.27 -2.03 21.20
N LEU A 49 11.85 -0.85 20.98
CA LEU A 49 13.06 -0.41 21.69
C LEU A 49 12.82 -0.29 23.19
N VAL A 50 11.70 0.31 23.60
CA VAL A 50 11.33 0.43 25.02
C VAL A 50 11.15 -0.96 25.65
N LEU A 51 10.42 -1.86 24.98
CA LEU A 51 10.23 -3.23 25.45
C LEU A 51 11.57 -3.97 25.58
N PHE A 52 12.49 -3.78 24.64
CA PHE A 52 13.80 -4.41 24.67
C PHE A 52 14.67 -3.88 25.82
N VAL A 53 14.67 -2.56 26.05
CA VAL A 53 15.38 -1.95 27.18
C VAL A 53 14.81 -2.42 28.51
N LEU A 54 13.49 -2.54 28.61
CA LEU A 54 12.82 -2.98 29.83
C LEU A 54 13.05 -4.47 30.11
N GLN A 55 13.10 -5.30 29.07
CA GLN A 55 13.48 -6.71 29.17
C GLN A 55 14.97 -6.88 29.51
N TYR A 56 15.86 -6.06 28.91
CA TYR A 56 17.29 -6.09 29.20
C TYR A 56 17.60 -5.77 30.67
N ASN A 57 16.86 -4.84 31.28
CA ASN A 57 16.98 -4.53 32.71
C ASN A 57 16.30 -5.58 33.62
N GLY A 58 15.75 -6.66 33.07
CA GLY A 58 15.09 -7.73 33.82
C GLY A 58 13.76 -7.32 34.47
N MET A 59 13.17 -6.18 34.06
CA MET A 59 11.93 -5.68 34.64
C MET A 59 10.69 -6.40 34.11
N ILE A 60 10.72 -6.85 32.85
CA ILE A 60 9.62 -7.59 32.20
C ILE A 60 10.17 -8.76 31.38
N ASP A 61 9.38 -9.82 31.23
CA ASP A 61 9.63 -10.88 30.27
C ASP A 61 8.65 -10.75 29.10
N VAL A 62 9.17 -10.49 27.90
CA VAL A 62 8.35 -10.30 26.70
C VAL A 62 8.08 -11.66 26.05
N ASN A 63 6.81 -12.08 26.04
CA ASN A 63 6.40 -13.31 25.36
C ASN A 63 6.38 -13.10 23.84
N TRP A 64 7.54 -13.29 23.21
CA TRP A 64 7.71 -13.23 21.75
C TRP A 64 6.88 -14.28 21.01
N GLY A 65 6.60 -15.44 21.60
CA GLY A 65 5.73 -16.47 21.01
C GLY A 65 4.28 -16.02 20.84
N GLY A 66 3.75 -15.23 21.78
CA GLY A 66 2.42 -14.61 21.63
C GLY A 66 2.37 -13.53 20.54
N PHE A 67 3.51 -12.92 20.23
CA PHE A 67 3.64 -11.95 19.14
C PHE A 67 3.50 -12.62 17.77
N GLU A 68 3.95 -13.87 17.67
CA GLU A 68 3.85 -14.66 16.44
C GLU A 68 2.41 -14.87 15.96
N GLY A 69 1.52 -15.23 16.89
CA GLY A 69 0.09 -15.37 16.57
C GLY A 69 -0.54 -14.08 16.04
N ARG A 70 -0.12 -12.92 16.57
CA ARG A 70 -0.68 -11.61 16.16
C ARG A 70 -0.19 -11.18 14.78
N TYR A 71 1.11 -11.32 14.48
CA TYR A 71 1.59 -10.98 13.14
C TYR A 71 1.01 -11.94 12.09
N ASN A 72 0.90 -13.24 12.41
CA ASN A 72 0.30 -14.23 11.51
C ASN A 72 -1.18 -13.92 11.23
N ALA A 73 -1.96 -13.55 12.25
CA ALA A 73 -3.35 -13.14 12.08
C ALA A 73 -3.49 -11.88 11.20
N LEU A 74 -2.60 -10.89 11.38
CA LEU A 74 -2.54 -9.70 10.52
C LEU A 74 -2.24 -10.05 9.06
N ILE A 75 -1.25 -10.92 8.82
CA ILE A 75 -0.92 -11.39 7.47
C ILE A 75 -2.11 -12.15 6.84
N ALA A 76 -2.75 -13.02 7.61
CA ALA A 76 -3.92 -13.77 7.15
C ALA A 76 -5.10 -12.86 6.79
N TRP A 77 -5.28 -11.73 7.50
CA TRP A 77 -6.31 -10.74 7.21
C TRP A 77 -6.00 -9.88 5.97
N ILE A 78 -4.73 -9.51 5.76
CA ILE A 78 -4.31 -8.69 4.61
C ILE A 78 -4.22 -9.49 3.31
N SER A 79 -3.76 -10.75 3.36
CA SER A 79 -3.54 -11.61 2.19
C SER A 79 -4.74 -11.68 1.22
N PRO A 80 -6.01 -11.88 1.65
CA PRO A 80 -7.14 -11.90 0.73
C PRO A 80 -7.39 -10.56 0.03
N HIS A 81 -7.11 -9.43 0.68
CA HIS A 81 -7.24 -8.10 0.07
C HIS A 81 -6.18 -7.86 -1.03
N LEU A 82 -4.99 -8.43 -0.87
CA LEU A 82 -3.95 -8.40 -1.90
C LEU A 82 -4.33 -9.25 -3.13
N GLY A 83 -5.10 -10.32 -2.95
CA GLY A 83 -5.65 -11.12 -4.04
C GLY A 83 -6.59 -10.32 -4.95
N GLY A 84 -7.46 -9.49 -4.36
CA GLY A 84 -8.34 -8.58 -5.11
C GLY A 84 -7.57 -7.52 -5.91
N LEU A 85 -6.49 -6.98 -5.34
CA LEU A 85 -5.58 -6.08 -6.06
C LEU A 85 -4.90 -6.77 -7.25
N LYS A 86 -4.44 -8.01 -7.08
CA LYS A 86 -3.85 -8.80 -8.17
C LYS A 86 -4.85 -8.97 -9.31
N HIS A 87 -6.11 -9.29 -9.00
CA HIS A 87 -7.16 -9.45 -10.00
C HIS A 87 -7.44 -8.13 -10.74
N PHE A 88 -7.51 -7.00 -10.03
CA PHE A 88 -7.68 -5.68 -10.62
C PHE A 88 -6.52 -5.30 -11.56
N ILE A 89 -5.28 -5.59 -11.15
CA ILE A 89 -4.08 -5.36 -11.98
C ILE A 89 -4.12 -6.21 -13.25
N THR A 90 -4.53 -7.47 -13.16
CA THR A 90 -4.62 -8.35 -14.33
C THR A 90 -5.80 -8.02 -15.25
N ALA A 91 -6.90 -7.49 -14.71
CA ALA A 91 -8.10 -7.17 -15.46
C ALA A 91 -8.03 -5.80 -16.17
N ASN A 92 -7.25 -4.84 -15.65
CA ASN A 92 -7.15 -3.49 -16.21
C ASN A 92 -5.68 -3.03 -16.27
N LEU A 93 -4.87 -3.76 -17.05
CA LEU A 93 -3.40 -3.59 -17.12
C LEU A 93 -2.94 -2.15 -17.37
N SER A 94 -3.57 -1.41 -18.27
CA SER A 94 -3.15 -0.04 -18.64
C SER A 94 -3.47 0.99 -17.55
N SER A 95 -4.67 0.96 -16.97
CA SER A 95 -5.02 1.87 -15.86
C SER A 95 -4.38 1.45 -14.54
N ALA A 96 -4.20 0.15 -14.30
CA ALA A 96 -3.47 -0.37 -13.14
C ALA A 96 -1.98 -0.05 -13.22
N ALA A 97 -1.39 -0.04 -14.43
CA ALA A 97 -0.02 0.44 -14.62
C ALA A 97 0.09 1.93 -14.27
N MET A 98 -0.83 2.77 -14.74
CA MET A 98 -0.83 4.21 -14.42
C MET A 98 -1.10 4.49 -12.93
N ALA A 99 -2.03 3.75 -12.32
CA ALA A 99 -2.28 3.82 -10.88
C ALA A 99 -1.06 3.33 -10.06
N GLY A 100 -0.40 2.27 -10.50
CA GLY A 100 0.83 1.75 -9.89
C GLY A 100 1.98 2.75 -9.98
N LEU A 101 2.16 3.39 -11.14
CA LEU A 101 3.13 4.47 -11.33
C LEU A 101 2.83 5.66 -10.42
N GLY A 102 1.57 6.08 -10.35
CA GLY A 102 1.11 7.11 -9.42
C GLY A 102 1.45 6.74 -7.98
N LEU A 103 1.11 5.52 -7.56
CA LEU A 103 1.35 5.01 -6.21
C LEU A 103 2.82 4.97 -5.83
N ILE A 104 3.70 4.45 -6.71
CA ILE A 104 5.16 4.42 -6.47
C ILE A 104 5.70 5.84 -6.34
N LEU A 105 5.29 6.76 -7.21
CA LEU A 105 5.73 8.15 -7.16
C LEU A 105 5.20 8.87 -5.92
N GLY A 106 3.95 8.64 -5.52
CA GLY A 106 3.36 9.17 -4.29
C GLY A 106 4.06 8.64 -3.04
N LEU A 107 4.41 7.35 -3.00
CA LEU A 107 5.22 6.76 -1.94
C LEU A 107 6.63 7.34 -1.88
N ARG A 108 7.21 7.72 -3.02
CA ARG A 108 8.59 8.22 -3.11
C ARG A 108 8.69 9.75 -2.99
N HIS A 109 7.58 10.46 -3.10
CA HIS A 109 7.51 11.92 -2.99
C HIS A 109 8.08 12.42 -1.65
N LYS A 110 9.11 13.29 -1.69
CA LYS A 110 9.96 13.64 -0.54
C LYS A 110 9.18 14.23 0.62
#